data_AF-A0A7C4YJ63-F1
#
_entry.id   AF-A0A7C4YJ63-F1
#
_cell.length_a   1.000
_cell.length_b   1.000
_cell.length_c   1.000
_cell.angle_alpha   90.00
_cell.angle_beta   90.00
_cell.angle_gamma   90.00
#
_symmetry.space_group_name_H-M   'P 1'
#
loop_
_entity.id
_entity.type
_entity.pdbx_description
1 polymer ?
#
loop_
_entity_poly.entity_id
_entity_poly.type
_entity_poly.pdbx_seq_one_letter_code
_entity_poly.pdbx_strand_id
1 'polypeptide(L)'
;ETIDIHGGGLDLQFPHHENELAQSESASDKTFARIWMHNGLLKMGTAKMAGSVGNVVNIADLLQRHAAETVRFLLLSTHYRSPIEYSEDRLNEIAKALQGFYRFFERYERITAKSFYALPMKATDKPLNSGPLKESIPELQNRFMEAMTDDFNTGAAVGVLFELLSALNRFADAAKLDVEKPQPALDEFRSGVQVLRELSGILGLFWSPPEEVKLGGDDKLTAGLMQLLIDLRNNLRSTAKTIADKNDPTRKALFDQTDVIRKRLAELGITLEDRPGGTTWRLGGGDRFLFATDMRLDRATVLLLQCLHDLSRQRRDEFSEAGNRLSNAGRICPDFAGESGADESQNGVGGRACSEGLPASLESTVQRRITGAFCFYVELHRCAQHCHQGSVEAGRSCHHHGPGAQQR
;
A
#
# COMPACT_ATOMS: atom_id res chain seq x y z
N GLU A 1 -51.27 9.47 -9.08
CA GLU A 1 -50.57 10.25 -10.13
C GLU A 1 -49.62 9.30 -10.85
N THR A 2 -49.25 9.55 -12.11
CA THR A 2 -48.32 8.68 -12.86
C THR A 2 -46.89 9.08 -12.55
N ILE A 3 -46.02 8.11 -12.23
CA ILE A 3 -44.58 8.35 -12.01
C ILE A 3 -43.79 8.17 -13.31
N ASP A 4 -42.66 8.86 -13.42
CA ASP A 4 -41.83 8.81 -14.63
C ASP A 4 -40.99 7.52 -14.69
N ILE A 5 -40.26 7.21 -13.62
CA ILE A 5 -39.33 6.06 -13.56
C ILE A 5 -39.63 5.25 -12.30
N HIS A 6 -39.76 3.94 -12.46
CA HIS A 6 -39.84 2.97 -11.39
C HIS A 6 -38.69 1.95 -11.52
N GLY A 7 -37.94 1.73 -10.45
CA GLY A 7 -36.70 0.94 -10.49
C GLY A 7 -36.66 -0.19 -9.48
N GLY A 8 -35.90 -1.24 -9.77
CA GLY A 8 -35.65 -2.35 -8.82
C GLY A 8 -34.64 -3.38 -9.34
N GLY A 9 -34.36 -4.40 -8.53
CA GLY A 9 -33.58 -5.55 -8.99
C GLY A 9 -34.32 -6.33 -10.09
N LEU A 10 -33.59 -7.01 -10.97
CA LEU A 10 -34.19 -7.84 -12.03
C LEU A 10 -35.15 -8.91 -11.48
N ASP A 11 -34.89 -9.43 -10.28
CA ASP A 11 -35.73 -10.37 -9.54
C ASP A 11 -37.08 -9.77 -9.11
N LEU A 12 -37.18 -8.44 -8.98
CA LEU A 12 -38.43 -7.76 -8.65
C LEU A 12 -39.37 -7.60 -9.84
N GLN A 13 -38.90 -7.83 -11.07
CA GLN A 13 -39.75 -7.76 -12.26
C GLN A 13 -40.99 -8.63 -12.10
N PHE A 14 -40.83 -9.86 -11.61
CA PHE A 14 -41.93 -10.76 -11.33
C PHE A 14 -41.70 -11.55 -10.02
N PRO A 15 -42.69 -11.68 -9.14
CA PRO A 15 -44.05 -11.17 -9.27
C PRO A 15 -44.24 -9.74 -8.76
N HIS A 16 -43.22 -9.13 -8.15
CA HIS A 16 -43.40 -7.93 -7.33
C HIS A 16 -43.88 -6.72 -8.12
N HIS A 17 -43.12 -6.25 -9.11
CA HIS A 17 -43.48 -5.09 -9.93
C HIS A 17 -44.74 -5.32 -10.77
N GLU A 18 -44.94 -6.56 -11.24
CA GLU A 18 -46.18 -6.94 -11.95
C GLU A 18 -47.41 -6.81 -11.03
N ASN A 19 -47.29 -7.19 -9.75
CA ASN A 19 -48.34 -7.01 -8.77
C ASN A 19 -48.55 -5.53 -8.42
N GLU A 20 -47.48 -4.73 -8.32
CA GLU A 20 -47.59 -3.29 -8.08
C GLU A 20 -48.31 -2.57 -9.22
N LEU A 21 -47.99 -2.93 -10.47
CA LEU A 21 -48.68 -2.46 -11.66
C LEU A 21 -50.17 -2.84 -11.60
N ALA A 22 -50.48 -4.12 -11.39
CA ALA A 22 -51.86 -4.60 -11.34
C ALA A 22 -52.67 -3.91 -10.23
N GLN A 23 -52.11 -3.75 -9.04
CA GLN A 23 -52.79 -3.07 -7.91
C GLN A 23 -53.01 -1.59 -8.19
N SER A 24 -51.98 -0.89 -8.65
CA SER A 24 -52.01 0.57 -8.82
C SER A 24 -52.91 0.98 -9.97
N GLU A 25 -52.83 0.31 -11.11
CA GLU A 25 -53.65 0.64 -12.27
C GLU A 25 -55.12 0.22 -12.06
N SER A 26 -55.39 -0.94 -11.44
CA SER A 26 -56.77 -1.35 -11.13
C SER A 26 -57.46 -0.45 -10.11
N ALA A 27 -56.70 0.15 -9.19
CA ALA A 27 -57.26 1.04 -8.17
C ALA A 27 -57.45 2.48 -8.66
N SER A 28 -56.71 2.90 -9.70
CA SER A 28 -56.64 4.31 -10.11
C SER A 28 -57.08 4.61 -11.54
N ASP A 29 -57.24 3.59 -12.38
CA ASP A 29 -57.50 3.69 -13.83
C ASP A 29 -56.48 4.58 -14.58
N LYS A 30 -55.26 4.70 -14.05
CA LYS A 30 -54.16 5.52 -14.59
C LYS A 30 -52.91 4.68 -14.74
N THR A 31 -52.09 5.01 -15.73
CA THR A 31 -50.75 4.43 -15.86
C THR A 31 -49.95 4.62 -14.58
N PHE A 32 -49.37 3.55 -14.05
CA PHE A 32 -48.56 3.61 -12.84
C PHE A 32 -47.21 4.30 -13.12
N ALA A 33 -46.38 3.71 -13.99
CA ALA A 33 -45.04 4.21 -14.34
C ALA A 33 -44.80 4.23 -15.85
N ARG A 34 -44.08 5.24 -16.35
CA ARG A 34 -43.74 5.36 -17.79
C ARG A 34 -42.54 4.52 -18.20
N ILE A 35 -41.53 4.44 -17.32
CA ILE A 35 -40.27 3.75 -17.57
C ILE A 35 -39.98 2.81 -16.40
N TRP A 36 -39.67 1.55 -16.71
CA TRP A 36 -39.24 0.55 -15.74
C TRP A 36 -37.76 0.25 -15.93
N MET A 37 -36.97 0.36 -14.85
CA MET A 37 -35.53 0.13 -14.87
C MET A 37 -35.15 -1.00 -13.92
N HIS A 38 -34.54 -2.05 -14.46
CA HIS A 38 -34.13 -3.21 -13.68
C HIS A 38 -32.63 -3.43 -13.72
N ASN A 39 -31.98 -3.46 -12.56
CA ASN A 39 -30.55 -3.74 -12.49
C ASN A 39 -30.26 -5.24 -12.53
N GLY A 40 -29.16 -5.59 -13.19
CA GLY A 40 -28.64 -6.94 -13.28
C GLY A 40 -28.27 -7.50 -11.91
N LEU A 41 -28.24 -8.83 -11.84
CA LEU A 41 -27.93 -9.56 -10.61
C LEU A 41 -26.41 -9.65 -10.39
N LEU A 42 -26.00 -9.64 -9.11
CA LEU A 42 -24.64 -9.95 -8.72
C LEU A 42 -24.41 -11.48 -8.82
N LYS A 43 -23.37 -11.88 -9.55
CA LYS A 43 -22.94 -13.28 -9.65
C LYS A 43 -21.65 -13.47 -8.87
N MET A 44 -21.65 -14.40 -7.93
CA MET A 44 -20.41 -14.89 -7.31
C MET A 44 -19.68 -15.78 -8.30
N GLY A 45 -18.36 -15.61 -8.46
CA GLY A 45 -17.53 -16.50 -9.29
C GLY A 45 -17.65 -17.99 -8.90
N THR A 46 -17.26 -18.90 -9.79
CA THR A 46 -17.42 -20.36 -9.66
C THR A 46 -16.49 -21.03 -8.62
N ALA A 47 -15.79 -20.26 -7.79
CA ALA A 47 -14.89 -20.82 -6.80
C ALA A 47 -15.68 -21.52 -5.69
N LYS A 48 -15.65 -22.87 -5.70
CA LYS A 48 -16.09 -23.72 -4.59
C LYS A 48 -15.38 -23.27 -3.30
N MET A 49 -16.08 -22.56 -2.43
CA MET A 49 -15.74 -22.50 -1.01
C MET A 49 -16.51 -23.62 -0.32
N ALA A 50 -15.78 -24.64 0.13
CA ALA A 50 -16.32 -25.78 0.83
C ALA A 50 -17.00 -25.33 2.13
N GLY A 51 -18.31 -25.49 2.22
CA GLY A 51 -19.07 -25.27 3.43
C GLY A 51 -20.39 -24.54 3.21
N SER A 52 -21.40 -25.31 2.78
CA SER A 52 -22.82 -25.11 3.13
C SER A 52 -23.40 -23.69 3.01
N VAL A 53 -24.12 -23.40 1.92
CA VAL A 53 -25.23 -22.41 1.88
C VAL A 53 -24.83 -20.99 2.32
N GLY A 54 -23.94 -20.34 1.56
CA GLY A 54 -23.37 -19.03 1.90
C GLY A 54 -23.14 -18.11 0.70
N ASN A 55 -24.09 -18.04 -0.24
CA ASN A 55 -23.97 -17.23 -1.47
C ASN A 55 -24.34 -15.73 -1.30
N VAL A 56 -24.40 -15.25 -0.06
CA VAL A 56 -24.72 -13.84 0.25
C VAL A 56 -23.49 -13.18 0.82
N VAL A 57 -22.88 -12.27 0.07
CA VAL A 57 -21.84 -11.39 0.61
C VAL A 57 -22.53 -10.23 1.30
N ASN A 58 -22.36 -10.14 2.61
CA ASN A 58 -22.80 -9.00 3.39
C ASN A 58 -21.91 -7.79 3.06
N ILE A 59 -22.54 -6.66 2.74
CA ILE A 59 -21.81 -5.41 2.45
C ILE A 59 -20.96 -4.95 3.64
N ALA A 60 -21.40 -5.19 4.88
CA ALA A 60 -20.64 -4.84 6.08
C ALA A 60 -19.32 -5.61 6.16
N ASP A 61 -19.35 -6.92 5.88
CA ASP A 61 -18.17 -7.78 5.87
C ASP A 61 -17.25 -7.46 4.69
N LEU A 62 -17.83 -7.00 3.57
CA LEU A 62 -17.07 -6.55 2.42
C LEU A 62 -16.34 -5.23 2.71
N LEU A 63 -17.01 -4.27 3.33
CA LEU A 63 -16.45 -2.97 3.70
C LEU A 63 -15.42 -3.08 4.84
N GLN A 64 -15.47 -4.15 5.63
CA GLN A 64 -14.40 -4.48 6.57
C GLN A 64 -13.12 -4.95 5.88
N ARG A 65 -13.18 -5.38 4.61
CA ARG A 65 -12.04 -5.95 3.86
C ARG A 65 -11.60 -5.14 2.66
N HIS A 66 -12.45 -4.26 2.15
CA HIS A 66 -12.20 -3.43 0.98
C HIS A 66 -12.67 -2.01 1.23
N ALA A 67 -11.96 -1.04 0.65
CA ALA A 67 -12.42 0.34 0.65
C ALA A 67 -13.80 0.46 -0.05
N ALA A 68 -14.68 1.30 0.50
CA ALA A 68 -16.00 1.55 -0.08
C ALA A 68 -15.93 2.02 -1.54
N GLU A 69 -14.90 2.80 -1.88
CA GLU A 69 -14.63 3.24 -3.24
C GLU A 69 -14.32 2.08 -4.19
N THR A 70 -13.56 1.06 -3.74
CA THR A 70 -13.29 -0.16 -4.52
C THR A 70 -14.57 -0.90 -4.86
N VAL A 71 -15.47 -1.04 -3.88
CA VAL A 71 -16.77 -1.70 -4.07
C VAL A 71 -17.66 -0.88 -5.02
N ARG A 72 -17.72 0.45 -4.85
CA ARG A 72 -18.48 1.32 -5.75
C ARG A 72 -17.94 1.23 -7.18
N PHE A 73 -16.63 1.22 -7.36
CA PHE A 73 -16.01 1.11 -8.67
C PHE A 73 -16.31 -0.23 -9.34
N LEU A 74 -16.37 -1.33 -8.59
CA LEU A 74 -16.84 -2.62 -9.11
C LEU A 74 -18.25 -2.50 -9.69
N LEU A 75 -19.17 -1.86 -8.98
CA LEU A 75 -20.55 -1.70 -9.42
C LEU A 75 -20.68 -0.82 -10.68
N LEU A 76 -19.80 0.17 -10.83
CA LEU A 76 -19.75 1.07 -11.99
C LEU A 76 -18.97 0.50 -13.18
N SER A 77 -18.19 -0.55 -12.97
CA SER A 77 -17.32 -1.12 -14.02
C SER A 77 -18.08 -1.85 -15.12
N THR A 78 -19.39 -2.03 -14.97
CA THR A 78 -20.25 -2.80 -15.87
C THR A 78 -21.60 -2.10 -15.99
N HIS A 79 -22.26 -2.23 -17.14
CA HIS A 79 -23.58 -1.64 -17.37
C HIS A 79 -24.58 -2.13 -16.32
N TYR A 80 -25.45 -1.24 -15.77
CA TYR A 80 -26.32 -1.59 -14.64
C TYR A 80 -27.27 -2.76 -14.93
N ARG A 81 -27.67 -2.95 -16.19
CA ARG A 81 -28.52 -4.07 -16.65
C ARG A 81 -27.78 -5.41 -16.80
N SER A 82 -26.45 -5.39 -16.85
CA SER A 82 -25.65 -6.58 -17.02
C SER A 82 -25.34 -7.24 -15.67
N PRO A 83 -25.20 -8.58 -15.61
CA PRO A 83 -24.76 -9.24 -14.39
C PRO A 83 -23.36 -8.76 -14.00
N ILE A 84 -23.17 -8.45 -12.72
CA ILE A 84 -21.86 -8.05 -12.19
C ILE A 84 -21.19 -9.29 -11.61
N GLU A 85 -20.00 -9.63 -12.10
CA GLU A 85 -19.22 -10.74 -11.55
C GLU A 85 -18.37 -10.24 -10.38
N TYR A 86 -18.64 -10.82 -9.20
CA TYR A 86 -17.87 -10.61 -8.00
C TYR A 86 -16.80 -11.69 -7.84
N SER A 87 -15.57 -11.24 -7.61
CA SER A 87 -14.50 -12.06 -7.06
C SER A 87 -13.53 -11.20 -6.25
N GLU A 88 -12.85 -11.81 -5.29
CA GLU A 88 -11.77 -11.16 -4.52
C GLU A 88 -10.66 -10.67 -5.45
N ASP A 89 -10.31 -11.45 -6.47
CA ASP A 89 -9.30 -11.06 -7.46
C ASP A 89 -9.70 -9.81 -8.22
N ARG A 90 -10.97 -9.70 -8.64
CA ARG A 90 -11.49 -8.53 -9.36
C ARG A 90 -11.50 -7.28 -8.48
N LEU A 91 -11.87 -7.40 -7.21
CA LEU A 91 -11.75 -6.28 -6.26
C LEU A 91 -10.29 -5.84 -6.07
N ASN A 92 -9.36 -6.80 -5.96
CA ASN A 92 -7.93 -6.49 -5.86
C ASN A 92 -7.37 -5.81 -7.11
N GLU A 93 -7.83 -6.19 -8.31
CA GLU A 93 -7.49 -5.53 -9.57
C GLU A 93 -8.00 -4.09 -9.61
N ILE A 94 -9.25 -3.87 -9.22
CA ILE A 94 -9.86 -2.55 -9.12
C ILE A 94 -9.12 -1.69 -8.11
N ALA A 95 -8.81 -2.22 -6.92
CA ALA A 95 -8.06 -1.51 -5.89
C ALA A 95 -6.71 -1.03 -6.44
N LYS A 96 -5.98 -1.89 -7.17
CA LYS A 96 -4.72 -1.51 -7.84
C LYS A 96 -4.92 -0.44 -8.90
N ALA A 97 -6.00 -0.52 -9.68
CA ALA A 97 -6.31 0.47 -10.70
C ALA A 97 -6.61 1.85 -10.08
N LEU A 98 -7.37 1.89 -8.98
CA LEU A 98 -7.67 3.10 -8.22
C LEU A 98 -6.41 3.78 -7.66
N GLN A 99 -5.36 3.02 -7.32
CA GLN A 99 -4.08 3.60 -6.93
C GLN A 99 -3.47 4.51 -8.02
N GLY A 100 -3.79 4.28 -9.31
CA GLY A 100 -3.40 5.18 -10.39
C GLY A 100 -3.97 6.59 -10.23
N PHE A 101 -5.25 6.69 -9.86
CA PHE A 101 -5.92 7.96 -9.61
C PHE A 101 -5.38 8.64 -8.34
N TYR A 102 -5.24 7.90 -7.23
CA TYR A 102 -4.71 8.48 -5.99
C TYR A 102 -3.28 9.03 -6.16
N ARG A 103 -2.40 8.29 -6.85
CA ARG A 103 -1.05 8.79 -7.19
C ARG A 103 -1.09 10.06 -8.05
N PHE A 104 -2.07 10.16 -8.95
CA PHE A 104 -2.26 11.35 -9.75
C PHE A 104 -2.78 12.53 -8.92
N PHE A 105 -3.68 12.32 -7.97
CA PHE A 105 -4.15 13.37 -7.07
C PHE A 105 -3.04 13.91 -6.17
N GLU A 106 -2.19 13.03 -5.63
CA GLU A 106 -0.97 13.42 -4.91
C GLU A 106 -0.01 14.22 -5.81
N ARG A 107 0.16 13.78 -7.07
CA ARG A 107 0.96 14.50 -8.07
C ARG A 107 0.37 15.88 -8.34
N TYR A 108 -0.95 15.99 -8.51
CA TYR A 108 -1.65 17.25 -8.69
C TYR A 108 -1.42 18.20 -7.53
N GLU A 109 -1.54 17.70 -6.29
CA GLU A 109 -1.30 18.50 -5.09
C GLU A 109 0.14 18.99 -5.01
N ARG A 110 1.13 18.14 -5.30
CA ARG A 110 2.54 18.55 -5.34
C ARG A 110 2.84 19.58 -6.44
N ILE A 111 2.19 19.45 -7.61
CA ILE A 111 2.38 20.39 -8.71
C ILE A 111 1.74 21.75 -8.37
N THR A 112 0.51 21.74 -7.86
CA THR A 112 -0.33 22.94 -7.78
C THR A 112 -0.47 23.56 -6.39
N ALA A 113 0.01 22.87 -5.34
CA ALA A 113 -0.21 23.17 -3.93
C ALA A 113 -1.69 23.22 -3.52
N LYS A 114 -2.57 22.54 -4.27
CA LYS A 114 -4.01 22.43 -4.00
C LYS A 114 -4.43 20.97 -4.01
N SER A 115 -5.20 20.56 -3.01
CA SER A 115 -5.76 19.21 -2.97
C SER A 115 -6.82 19.03 -4.07
N PHE A 116 -6.80 17.88 -4.74
CA PHE A 116 -7.85 17.49 -5.69
C PHE A 116 -9.24 17.47 -5.00
N TYR A 117 -9.29 17.02 -3.75
CA TYR A 117 -10.54 16.89 -3.00
C TYR A 117 -11.16 18.25 -2.63
N ALA A 118 -10.37 19.33 -2.64
CA ALA A 118 -10.83 20.69 -2.41
C ALA A 118 -11.41 21.36 -3.68
N LEU A 119 -11.29 20.70 -4.84
CA LEU A 119 -11.88 21.20 -6.08
C LEU A 119 -13.40 21.01 -6.06
N PRO A 120 -14.17 21.99 -6.56
CA PRO A 120 -15.62 21.86 -6.67
C PRO A 120 -15.98 20.74 -7.64
N MET A 121 -17.02 19.96 -7.32
CA MET A 121 -17.55 18.90 -8.20
C MET A 121 -18.34 19.44 -9.41
N LYS A 122 -18.48 20.75 -9.51
CA LYS A 122 -19.09 21.45 -10.63
C LYS A 122 -18.29 22.72 -10.87
N ALA A 123 -17.57 22.83 -11.99
CA ALA A 123 -16.97 24.11 -12.35
C ALA A 123 -18.04 25.10 -12.79
N THR A 124 -17.70 26.37 -12.64
CA THR A 124 -18.22 27.43 -13.48
C THR A 124 -17.73 27.20 -14.92
N ASP A 125 -18.60 27.32 -15.92
CA ASP A 125 -18.35 27.14 -17.36
C ASP A 125 -17.15 27.95 -17.90
N LYS A 126 -15.93 27.55 -17.53
CA LYS A 126 -14.69 28.14 -18.02
C LYS A 126 -14.07 27.16 -19.00
N PRO A 127 -14.35 27.30 -20.31
CA PRO A 127 -13.78 26.43 -21.31
C PRO A 127 -12.24 26.52 -21.31
N LEU A 128 -11.60 25.41 -21.66
CA LEU A 128 -10.18 25.40 -22.03
C LEU A 128 -10.00 26.24 -23.31
N ASN A 129 -9.36 27.40 -23.19
CA ASN A 129 -9.31 28.37 -24.28
C ASN A 129 -8.06 28.24 -25.17
N SER A 130 -6.99 27.61 -24.68
CA SER A 130 -5.71 27.44 -25.40
C SER A 130 -4.91 26.24 -24.88
N GLY A 131 -4.01 25.72 -25.72
CA GLY A 131 -3.00 24.71 -25.36
C GLY A 131 -3.25 23.28 -25.88
N PRO A 132 -2.29 22.35 -25.67
CA PRO A 132 -2.36 20.96 -26.15
C PRO A 132 -3.58 20.13 -25.69
N LEU A 133 -4.20 20.47 -24.56
CA LEU A 133 -5.38 19.83 -24.00
C LEU A 133 -6.71 20.43 -24.50
N LYS A 134 -6.65 21.54 -25.24
CA LYS A 134 -7.84 22.29 -25.70
C LYS A 134 -8.84 21.43 -26.46
N GLU A 135 -8.37 20.49 -27.27
CA GLU A 135 -9.23 19.63 -28.09
C GLU A 135 -9.51 18.29 -27.38
N SER A 136 -8.48 17.68 -26.79
CA SER A 136 -8.58 16.32 -26.23
C SER A 136 -9.44 16.24 -24.97
N ILE A 137 -9.45 17.25 -24.10
CA ILE A 137 -10.26 17.21 -22.87
C ILE A 137 -11.76 17.38 -23.17
N PRO A 138 -12.21 18.37 -23.98
CA PRO A 138 -13.61 18.44 -24.40
C PRO A 138 -14.09 17.21 -25.16
N GLU A 139 -13.25 16.61 -26.01
CA GLU A 139 -13.59 15.36 -26.69
C GLU A 139 -13.86 14.22 -25.69
N LEU A 140 -12.98 14.04 -24.71
CA LEU A 140 -13.17 13.06 -23.64
C LEU A 140 -14.41 13.38 -22.79
N GLN A 141 -14.67 14.64 -22.49
CA GLN A 141 -15.89 15.05 -21.79
C GLN A 141 -17.16 14.69 -22.58
N ASN A 142 -17.17 14.94 -23.89
CA ASN A 142 -18.29 14.58 -24.76
C ASN A 142 -18.49 13.06 -24.80
N ARG A 143 -17.42 12.28 -24.97
CA ARG A 143 -17.49 10.81 -24.95
C ARG A 143 -18.01 10.26 -23.62
N PHE A 144 -17.64 10.88 -22.49
CA PHE A 144 -18.22 10.54 -21.19
C PHE A 144 -19.73 10.81 -21.17
N MET A 145 -20.16 11.99 -21.62
CA MET A 145 -21.58 12.37 -21.64
C MET A 145 -22.41 11.51 -22.61
N GLU A 146 -21.84 11.14 -23.76
CA GLU A 146 -22.44 10.19 -24.71
C GLU A 146 -22.65 8.83 -24.04
N ALA A 147 -21.64 8.30 -23.36
CA ALA A 147 -21.77 7.05 -22.60
C ALA A 147 -22.83 7.14 -21.50
N MET A 148 -22.89 8.25 -20.76
CA MET A 148 -23.90 8.43 -19.71
C MET A 148 -25.32 8.62 -20.26
N THR A 149 -25.46 9.17 -21.47
CA THR A 149 -26.76 9.38 -22.13
C THR A 149 -27.25 8.10 -22.83
N ASP A 150 -26.34 7.18 -23.16
CA ASP A 150 -26.65 5.83 -23.63
C ASP A 150 -26.96 4.89 -22.44
N ASP A 151 -28.21 4.93 -21.96
CA ASP A 151 -28.74 4.07 -20.88
C ASP A 151 -27.82 3.99 -19.64
N PHE A 152 -27.21 5.11 -19.23
CA PHE A 152 -26.29 5.17 -18.08
C PHE A 152 -25.13 4.16 -18.17
N ASN A 153 -24.46 4.08 -19.33
CA ASN A 153 -23.32 3.19 -19.55
C ASN A 153 -22.06 3.62 -18.76
N THR A 154 -22.11 3.38 -17.46
CA THR A 154 -21.05 3.71 -16.49
C THR A 154 -19.75 2.94 -16.77
N GLY A 155 -19.82 1.73 -17.32
CA GLY A 155 -18.63 0.96 -17.72
C GLY A 155 -17.79 1.69 -18.77
N ALA A 156 -18.45 2.22 -19.82
CA ALA A 156 -17.78 3.05 -20.82
C ALA A 156 -17.30 4.39 -20.24
N ALA A 157 -18.12 5.04 -19.40
CA ALA A 157 -17.78 6.30 -18.74
C ALA A 157 -16.54 6.18 -17.83
N VAL A 158 -16.41 5.09 -17.08
CA VAL A 158 -15.23 4.76 -16.27
C VAL A 158 -13.99 4.60 -17.15
N GLY A 159 -14.12 3.98 -18.32
CA GLY A 159 -13.02 3.89 -19.30
C GLY A 159 -12.50 5.27 -19.70
N VAL A 160 -13.40 6.22 -19.95
CA VAL A 160 -13.04 7.61 -20.26
C VAL A 160 -12.31 8.31 -19.11
N LEU A 161 -12.62 8.01 -17.84
CA LEU A 161 -11.87 8.55 -16.71
C LEU A 161 -10.39 8.09 -16.70
N PHE A 162 -10.10 6.85 -17.08
CA PHE A 162 -8.72 6.37 -17.23
C PHE A 162 -7.99 7.02 -18.42
N GLU A 163 -8.71 7.30 -19.51
CA GLU A 163 -8.16 8.03 -20.64
C GLU A 163 -7.81 9.48 -20.26
N LEU A 164 -8.69 10.16 -19.51
CA LEU A 164 -8.43 11.48 -18.92
C LEU A 164 -7.22 11.46 -18.01
N LEU A 165 -7.15 10.50 -17.08
CA LEU A 165 -6.00 10.29 -16.20
C LEU A 165 -4.69 10.16 -17.00
N SER A 166 -4.72 9.39 -18.10
CA SER A 166 -3.57 9.15 -18.96
C SER A 166 -3.18 10.39 -19.76
N ALA A 167 -4.15 11.14 -20.30
CA ALA A 167 -3.91 12.39 -21.02
C ALA A 167 -3.28 13.45 -20.11
N LEU A 168 -3.82 13.61 -18.89
CA LEU A 168 -3.33 14.58 -17.91
C LEU A 168 -1.93 14.24 -17.40
N ASN A 169 -1.62 12.96 -17.17
CA ASN A 169 -0.26 12.54 -16.81
C ASN A 169 0.74 12.84 -17.94
N ARG A 170 0.41 12.47 -19.18
CA ARG A 170 1.26 12.74 -20.35
C ARG A 170 1.51 14.23 -20.54
N PHE A 171 0.48 15.06 -20.36
CA PHE A 171 0.61 16.51 -20.41
C PHE A 171 1.55 17.03 -19.32
N ALA A 172 1.37 16.57 -18.08
CA ALA A 172 2.23 16.99 -16.97
C ALA A 172 3.71 16.61 -17.19
N ASP A 173 3.97 15.45 -17.80
CA ASP A 173 5.31 15.01 -18.19
C ASP A 173 5.90 15.90 -19.31
N ALA A 174 5.14 16.11 -20.39
CA ALA A 174 5.59 16.88 -21.55
C ALA A 174 5.86 18.36 -21.21
N ALA A 175 5.01 18.96 -20.38
CA ALA A 175 5.17 20.33 -19.90
C ALA A 175 6.10 20.44 -18.66
N LYS A 176 6.69 19.32 -18.22
CA LYS A 176 7.60 19.23 -17.06
C LYS A 176 7.07 19.92 -15.81
N LEU A 177 5.77 19.74 -15.54
CA LEU A 177 5.07 20.44 -14.45
C LEU A 177 5.57 20.04 -13.05
N ASP A 178 6.26 18.92 -12.93
CA ASP A 178 6.90 18.48 -11.69
C ASP A 178 8.08 19.35 -11.26
N VAL A 179 8.68 20.10 -12.20
CA VAL A 179 9.93 20.85 -11.99
C VAL A 179 9.76 22.31 -12.38
N GLU A 180 9.39 22.57 -13.64
CA GLU A 180 9.47 23.92 -14.22
C GLU A 180 8.20 24.75 -13.97
N LYS A 181 7.04 24.08 -13.85
CA LYS A 181 5.75 24.71 -13.48
C LYS A 181 5.41 25.99 -14.29
N PRO A 182 5.53 26.00 -15.63
CA PRO A 182 5.19 27.18 -16.42
C PRO A 182 3.71 27.54 -16.27
N GLN A 183 3.42 28.81 -15.97
CA GLN A 183 2.08 29.26 -15.57
C GLN A 183 0.97 28.92 -16.58
N PRO A 184 1.14 29.14 -17.92
CA PRO A 184 0.10 28.78 -18.88
C PRO A 184 -0.24 27.28 -18.88
N ALA A 185 0.77 26.41 -18.82
CA ALA A 185 0.55 24.97 -18.77
C ALA A 185 -0.01 24.51 -17.43
N LEU A 186 0.34 25.17 -16.32
CA LEU A 186 -0.27 24.91 -15.02
C LEU A 186 -1.77 25.21 -15.01
N ASP A 187 -2.19 26.33 -15.61
CA ASP A 187 -3.60 26.72 -15.65
C ASP A 187 -4.41 25.79 -16.56
N GLU A 188 -3.82 25.34 -17.66
CA GLU A 188 -4.37 24.31 -18.53
C GLU A 188 -4.51 22.95 -17.81
N PHE A 189 -3.45 22.51 -17.10
CA PHE A 189 -3.49 21.29 -16.29
C PHE A 189 -4.57 21.35 -15.21
N ARG A 190 -4.70 22.50 -14.52
CA ARG A 190 -5.74 22.70 -13.50
C ARG A 190 -7.13 22.61 -14.10
N SER A 191 -7.34 23.17 -15.29
CA SER A 191 -8.62 23.12 -16.00
C SER A 191 -8.96 21.69 -16.44
N GLY A 192 -7.98 20.93 -16.93
CA GLY A 192 -8.17 19.52 -17.26
C GLY A 192 -8.48 18.63 -16.04
N VAL A 193 -7.80 18.88 -14.91
CA VAL A 193 -8.07 18.16 -13.64
C VAL A 193 -9.44 18.51 -13.08
N GLN A 194 -9.91 19.74 -13.28
CA GLN A 194 -11.25 20.17 -12.90
C GLN A 194 -12.34 19.38 -13.67
N VAL A 195 -12.13 19.11 -14.96
CA VAL A 195 -13.02 18.21 -15.73
C VAL A 195 -12.99 16.80 -15.14
N LEU A 196 -11.82 16.25 -14.82
CA LEU A 196 -11.74 14.94 -14.14
C LEU A 196 -12.52 14.93 -12.82
N ARG A 197 -12.45 16.01 -12.03
CA ARG A 197 -13.18 16.16 -10.76
C ARG A 197 -14.70 16.11 -10.97
N GLU A 198 -15.20 16.78 -11.99
CA GLU A 198 -16.63 16.81 -12.32
C GLU A 198 -17.15 15.45 -12.75
N LEU A 199 -16.48 14.83 -13.72
CA LEU A 199 -16.94 13.58 -14.31
C LEU A 199 -16.86 12.42 -13.31
N SER A 200 -15.79 12.35 -12.52
CA SER A 200 -15.72 11.40 -11.40
C SER A 200 -16.76 11.71 -10.31
N GLY A 201 -17.06 12.98 -10.07
CA GLY A 201 -18.11 13.43 -9.15
C GLY A 201 -19.50 12.92 -9.52
N ILE A 202 -19.86 12.93 -10.81
CA ILE A 202 -21.13 12.38 -11.34
C ILE A 202 -21.27 10.90 -10.98
N LEU A 203 -20.18 10.13 -11.02
CA LEU A 203 -20.17 8.71 -10.69
C LEU A 203 -20.08 8.41 -9.18
N GLY A 204 -20.04 9.44 -8.32
CA GLY A 204 -19.88 9.21 -6.88
C GLY A 204 -18.47 8.77 -6.48
N LEU A 205 -17.45 9.06 -7.31
CA LEU A 205 -16.06 8.65 -7.11
C LEU A 205 -15.18 9.81 -6.64
N PHE A 206 -14.21 9.48 -5.80
CA PHE A 206 -13.16 10.34 -5.26
C PHE A 206 -13.69 11.51 -4.43
N TRP A 207 -14.82 11.35 -3.76
CA TRP A 207 -15.45 12.43 -3.00
C TRP A 207 -14.60 12.91 -1.81
N SER A 208 -13.87 11.98 -1.19
CA SER A 208 -12.97 12.20 -0.08
C SER A 208 -11.63 11.49 -0.33
N PRO A 209 -10.53 11.92 0.33
CA PRO A 209 -9.31 11.14 0.34
C PRO A 209 -9.54 9.73 0.90
N PRO A 210 -8.76 8.73 0.45
CA PRO A 210 -8.79 7.42 1.07
C PRO A 210 -8.41 7.54 2.55
N GLU A 211 -9.02 6.72 3.42
CA GLU A 211 -8.64 6.68 4.83
C GLU A 211 -7.16 6.31 4.97
N GLU A 212 -6.42 7.11 5.73
CA GLU A 212 -5.04 6.79 6.06
C GLU A 212 -5.02 5.54 6.93
N VAL A 213 -4.37 4.48 6.44
CA VAL A 213 -4.10 3.28 7.24
C VAL A 213 -3.08 3.65 8.31
N LYS A 214 -3.57 3.93 9.52
CA LYS A 214 -2.70 4.11 10.69
C LYS A 214 -2.01 2.79 11.00
N LEU A 215 -0.69 2.79 10.91
CA LEU A 215 0.11 1.64 11.34
C LEU A 215 0.06 1.59 12.86
N GLY A 216 -0.64 0.61 13.43
CA GLY A 216 -0.69 0.42 14.88
C GLY A 216 0.72 0.45 15.50
N GLY A 217 0.94 1.38 16.42
CA GLY A 217 2.24 1.75 17.00
C GLY A 217 2.27 3.26 17.25
N ASP A 218 3.17 3.77 18.11
CA ASP A 218 3.37 5.22 18.20
C ASP A 218 3.88 5.71 16.84
N ASP A 219 3.08 6.51 16.12
CA ASP A 219 3.34 6.97 14.76
C ASP A 219 4.77 7.56 14.60
N LYS A 220 5.31 8.12 15.69
CA LYS A 220 6.69 8.63 15.75
C LYS A 220 7.75 7.54 15.66
N LEU A 221 7.56 6.40 16.34
CA LEU A 221 8.51 5.28 16.31
C LEU A 221 8.52 4.63 14.93
N THR A 222 7.33 4.37 14.36
CA THR A 222 7.18 3.80 13.03
C THR A 222 7.78 4.73 11.97
N ALA A 223 7.49 6.04 12.03
CA ALA A 223 8.08 7.03 11.15
C ALA A 223 9.62 7.10 11.30
N GLY A 224 10.13 7.11 12.53
CA GLY A 224 11.57 7.13 12.79
C GLY A 224 12.30 5.89 12.28
N LEU A 225 11.70 4.71 12.44
CA LEU A 225 12.25 3.45 11.95
C LEU A 225 12.23 3.37 10.41
N MET A 226 11.15 3.85 9.78
CA MET A 226 11.09 3.97 8.33
C MET A 226 12.12 4.95 7.80
N GLN A 227 12.30 6.09 8.45
CA GLN A 227 13.33 7.06 8.07
C GLN A 227 14.73 6.44 8.19
N LEU A 228 15.02 5.70 9.27
CA LEU A 228 16.29 5.00 9.44
C LEU A 228 16.56 3.99 8.32
N LEU A 229 15.55 3.21 7.91
CA LEU A 229 15.68 2.25 6.80
C LEU A 229 15.90 2.95 5.46
N ILE A 230 15.23 4.08 5.23
CA ILE A 230 15.43 4.91 4.03
C ILE A 230 16.85 5.48 4.00
N ASP A 231 17.32 6.02 5.13
CA ASP A 231 18.67 6.58 5.26
C ASP A 231 19.74 5.50 5.08
N LEU A 232 19.58 4.33 5.69
CA LEU A 232 20.47 3.18 5.50
C LEU A 232 20.55 2.80 4.02
N ARG A 233 19.41 2.65 3.36
CA ARG A 233 19.34 2.30 1.94
C ARG A 233 19.94 3.40 1.06
N ASN A 234 19.70 4.67 1.36
CA ASN A 234 20.24 5.81 0.63
C ASN A 234 21.77 5.88 0.77
N ASN A 235 22.29 5.64 1.98
CA ASN A 235 23.72 5.56 2.26
C ASN A 235 24.38 4.43 1.46
N LEU A 236 23.81 3.22 1.49
CA LEU A 236 24.29 2.09 0.69
C LEU A 236 24.32 2.42 -0.80
N ARG A 237 23.25 3.05 -1.31
CA ARG A 237 23.14 3.46 -2.72
C ARG A 237 24.15 4.55 -3.08
N SER A 238 24.38 5.53 -2.22
CA SER A 238 25.37 6.59 -2.46
C SER A 238 26.79 6.02 -2.46
N THR A 239 27.12 5.14 -1.52
CA THR A 239 28.43 4.46 -1.48
C THR A 239 28.64 3.58 -2.70
N ALA A 240 27.59 2.88 -3.18
CA ALA A 240 27.69 2.12 -4.43
C ALA A 240 28.00 3.05 -5.63
N LYS A 241 27.42 4.26 -5.65
CA LYS A 241 27.65 5.24 -6.72
C LYS A 241 29.06 5.84 -6.71
N THR A 242 29.75 5.92 -5.57
CA THR A 242 31.12 6.45 -5.51
C THR A 242 32.17 5.51 -6.11
N ILE A 243 31.87 4.21 -6.23
CA ILE A 243 32.76 3.23 -6.86
C ILE A 243 32.69 3.40 -8.38
N ALA A 244 33.77 3.86 -9.02
CA ALA A 244 33.77 4.20 -10.45
C ALA A 244 33.63 2.99 -11.37
N ASP A 245 34.24 1.86 -11.02
CA ASP A 245 34.14 0.62 -11.79
C ASP A 245 32.74 0.02 -11.64
N LYS A 246 32.06 -0.16 -12.77
CA LYS A 246 30.71 -0.73 -12.84
C LYS A 246 30.71 -2.25 -12.56
N ASN A 247 31.83 -2.92 -12.78
CA ASN A 247 31.97 -4.37 -12.61
C ASN A 247 32.55 -4.75 -11.23
N ASP A 248 32.81 -3.77 -10.37
CA ASP A 248 33.34 -4.03 -9.03
C ASP A 248 32.34 -4.89 -8.22
N PRO A 249 32.77 -6.04 -7.66
CA PRO A 249 31.90 -6.92 -6.89
C PRO A 249 31.30 -6.24 -5.65
N THR A 250 32.01 -5.28 -5.05
CA THR A 250 31.55 -4.48 -3.90
C THR A 250 30.44 -3.53 -4.32
N ARG A 251 30.56 -2.90 -5.50
CA ARG A 251 29.49 -2.04 -6.06
C ARG A 251 28.23 -2.85 -6.28
N LYS A 252 28.35 -4.05 -6.86
CA LYS A 252 27.21 -4.96 -7.06
C LYS A 252 26.57 -5.36 -5.73
N ALA A 253 27.37 -5.79 -4.75
CA ALA A 253 26.88 -6.20 -3.44
C ALA A 253 26.09 -5.09 -2.72
N LEU A 254 26.55 -3.84 -2.80
CA LEU A 254 25.84 -2.70 -2.21
C LEU A 254 24.49 -2.42 -2.90
N PHE A 255 24.41 -2.53 -4.23
CA PHE A 255 23.14 -2.43 -4.95
C PHE A 255 22.20 -3.59 -4.61
N ASP A 256 22.72 -4.82 -4.57
CA ASP A 256 21.97 -6.01 -4.17
C ASP A 256 21.36 -5.81 -2.76
N GLN A 257 22.13 -5.27 -1.80
CA GLN A 257 21.62 -4.94 -0.46
C GLN A 257 20.51 -3.88 -0.49
N THR A 258 20.63 -2.86 -1.35
CA THR A 258 19.55 -1.85 -1.51
C THR A 258 18.27 -2.46 -2.06
N ASP A 259 18.39 -3.44 -2.96
CA ASP A 259 17.26 -4.16 -3.54
C ASP A 259 16.66 -5.16 -2.55
N VAL A 260 17.46 -5.78 -1.69
CA VAL A 260 16.96 -6.60 -0.56
C VAL A 260 16.09 -5.77 0.36
N ILE A 261 16.53 -4.57 0.77
CA ILE A 261 15.72 -3.67 1.61
C ILE A 261 14.40 -3.33 0.91
N ARG A 262 14.45 -2.96 -0.38
CA ARG A 262 13.24 -2.64 -1.16
C ARG A 262 12.29 -3.84 -1.27
N LYS A 263 12.82 -5.03 -1.53
CA LYS A 263 12.04 -6.27 -1.64
C LYS A 263 11.39 -6.66 -0.31
N ARG A 264 12.13 -6.59 0.80
CA ARG A 264 11.60 -6.88 2.14
C ARG A 264 10.51 -5.90 2.55
N LEU A 265 10.69 -4.61 2.27
CA LEU A 265 9.64 -3.62 2.49
C LEU A 265 8.41 -3.92 1.61
N ALA A 266 8.60 -4.27 0.34
CA ALA A 266 7.50 -4.66 -0.53
C ALA A 266 6.76 -5.93 -0.05
N GLU A 267 7.47 -6.92 0.49
CA GLU A 267 6.89 -8.10 1.15
C GLU A 267 6.03 -7.73 2.37
N LEU A 268 6.39 -6.66 3.08
CA LEU A 268 5.61 -6.09 4.18
C LEU A 268 4.50 -5.15 3.69
N GLY A 269 4.29 -5.02 2.38
CA GLY A 269 3.31 -4.11 1.80
C GLY A 269 3.74 -2.64 1.90
N ILE A 270 5.03 -2.34 1.89
CA ILE A 270 5.58 -0.97 1.85
C ILE A 270 6.30 -0.75 0.53
N THR A 271 5.87 0.27 -0.21
CA THR A 271 6.49 0.67 -1.49
C THR A 271 7.32 1.93 -1.28
N LEU A 272 8.57 1.90 -1.74
CA LEU A 272 9.46 3.07 -1.75
C LEU A 272 9.43 3.78 -3.11
N GLU A 273 9.30 5.10 -3.10
CA GLU A 273 9.33 5.97 -4.28
C GLU A 273 10.50 6.95 -4.20
N ASP A 274 11.44 6.82 -5.14
CA ASP A 274 12.57 7.73 -5.27
C ASP A 274 12.21 8.93 -6.14
N ARG A 275 12.37 10.15 -5.63
CA ARG A 275 12.13 11.41 -6.34
C ARG A 275 13.34 12.34 -6.22
N PRO A 276 13.47 13.39 -7.06
CA PRO A 276 14.56 14.36 -6.95
C PRO A 276 14.69 15.03 -5.57
N GLY A 277 13.57 15.18 -4.83
CA GLY A 277 13.53 15.74 -3.47
C GLY A 277 13.74 14.74 -2.33
N GLY A 278 14.05 13.47 -2.64
CA GLY A 278 14.25 12.41 -1.64
C GLY A 278 13.39 11.17 -1.88
N THR A 279 13.50 10.21 -0.98
CA THR A 279 12.72 8.97 -1.01
C THR A 279 11.53 9.09 -0.08
N THR A 280 10.35 8.82 -0.64
CA THR A 280 9.10 8.70 0.11
C THR A 280 8.67 7.24 0.16
N TRP A 281 7.78 6.89 1.08
CA TRP A 281 7.24 5.54 1.21
C TRP A 281 5.73 5.58 1.38
N ARG A 282 5.06 4.50 1.00
CA ARG A 282 3.62 4.31 1.17
C ARG A 282 3.32 2.86 1.48
N LEU A 283 2.17 2.60 2.10
CA LEU A 283 1.63 1.26 2.15
C LEU A 283 1.08 0.90 0.76
N GLY A 284 1.50 -0.25 0.23
CA GLY A 284 0.99 -0.80 -1.01
C GLY A 284 -0.49 -1.12 -0.84
N GLY A 285 -1.34 -0.33 -1.47
CA GLY A 285 -2.80 -0.44 -1.44
C GLY A 285 -3.34 -1.66 -2.20
N GLY A 286 -2.95 -2.85 -1.77
CA GLY A 286 -3.78 -4.04 -1.94
C GLY A 286 -4.56 -4.24 -0.65
N ASP A 287 -5.87 -4.41 -0.77
CA ASP A 287 -6.84 -4.67 0.32
C ASP A 287 -6.50 -5.90 1.22
N ARG A 288 -5.36 -6.55 0.99
CA ARG A 288 -4.83 -7.67 1.79
C ARG A 288 -4.56 -7.34 3.26
N PHE A 289 -4.54 -6.07 3.67
CA PHE A 289 -4.19 -5.70 5.04
C PHE A 289 -5.34 -5.81 6.05
N LEU A 290 -6.58 -5.97 5.60
CA LEU A 290 -7.72 -6.07 6.53
C LEU A 290 -7.89 -7.46 7.17
N PHE A 291 -7.06 -8.44 6.82
CA PHE A 291 -6.91 -9.68 7.61
C PHE A 291 -6.01 -9.52 8.85
N ALA A 292 -5.46 -8.33 9.12
CA ALA A 292 -4.58 -8.10 10.27
C ALA A 292 -5.26 -7.35 11.44
N THR A 293 -6.54 -6.98 11.34
CA THR A 293 -7.24 -6.26 12.43
C THR A 293 -7.61 -7.13 13.63
N ASP A 294 -7.34 -8.44 13.58
CA ASP A 294 -7.39 -9.34 14.75
C ASP A 294 -6.01 -9.84 15.19
N MET A 295 -4.92 -9.15 14.79
CA MET A 295 -3.60 -9.35 15.38
C MET A 295 -3.22 -8.11 16.18
N ARG A 296 -3.61 -8.12 17.46
CA ARG A 296 -3.01 -7.27 18.50
C ARG A 296 -1.49 -7.25 18.29
N LEU A 297 -0.93 -6.04 18.20
CA LEU A 297 0.50 -5.70 18.26
C LEU A 297 1.42 -6.91 18.48
N ASP A 298 2.15 -7.35 17.45
CA ASP A 298 3.54 -7.83 17.64
C ASP A 298 4.26 -8.15 16.32
N ARG A 299 3.56 -8.59 15.28
CA ARG A 299 4.25 -9.23 14.14
C ARG A 299 5.03 -8.27 13.25
N ALA A 300 4.53 -7.04 13.02
CA ALA A 300 5.25 -6.04 12.23
C ALA A 300 6.54 -5.59 12.94
N THR A 301 6.48 -5.36 14.25
CA THR A 301 7.64 -5.04 15.10
C THR A 301 8.64 -6.19 15.12
N VAL A 302 8.17 -7.43 15.31
CA VAL A 302 9.01 -8.63 15.28
C VAL A 302 9.66 -8.82 13.92
N LEU A 303 8.94 -8.62 12.81
CA LEU A 303 9.50 -8.74 11.46
C LEU A 303 10.50 -7.62 11.13
N LEU A 304 10.26 -6.40 11.62
CA LEU A 304 11.21 -5.29 11.49
C LEU A 304 12.48 -5.52 12.31
N LEU A 305 12.33 -6.01 13.55
CA LEU A 305 13.46 -6.41 14.39
C LEU A 305 14.21 -7.60 13.80
N GLN A 306 13.51 -8.56 13.19
CA GLN A 306 14.11 -9.68 12.47
C GLN A 306 14.91 -9.18 11.25
N CYS A 307 14.38 -8.21 10.50
CA CYS A 307 15.06 -7.61 9.36
C CYS A 307 16.35 -6.88 9.80
N LEU A 308 16.28 -6.09 10.88
CA LEU A 308 17.46 -5.45 11.48
C LEU A 308 18.47 -6.46 12.01
N HIS A 309 18.00 -7.55 12.64
CA HIS A 309 18.85 -8.63 13.14
C HIS A 309 19.57 -9.34 11.98
N ASP A 310 18.89 -9.65 10.89
CA ASP A 310 19.47 -10.36 9.75
C ASP A 310 20.46 -9.48 8.99
N LEU A 311 20.17 -8.18 8.84
CA LEU A 311 21.13 -7.18 8.33
C LEU A 311 22.39 -7.09 9.21
N SER A 312 22.23 -7.24 10.53
CA SER A 312 23.36 -7.26 11.48
C SER A 312 24.18 -8.56 11.44
N ARG A 313 23.55 -9.69 11.09
CA ARG A 313 24.24 -10.98 10.89
C ARG A 313 25.03 -10.99 9.60
N GLN A 314 24.43 -10.52 8.51
CA GLN A 314 25.09 -10.50 7.21
C GLN A 314 26.35 -9.60 7.22
N ARG A 315 26.32 -8.46 7.93
CA ARG A 315 27.53 -7.65 8.17
C ARG A 315 28.59 -8.36 9.03
N ARG A 316 28.20 -9.19 9.99
CA ARG A 316 29.16 -9.98 10.79
C ARG A 316 29.85 -11.05 9.97
N ASP A 317 29.12 -11.70 9.07
CA ASP A 317 29.68 -12.73 8.21
C ASP A 317 30.64 -12.12 7.16
N GLU A 318 30.31 -10.95 6.60
CA GLU A 318 31.20 -10.20 5.70
C GLU A 318 32.49 -9.71 6.41
N PHE A 319 32.40 -9.26 7.67
CA PHE A 319 33.58 -8.89 8.48
C PHE A 319 34.41 -10.10 8.90
N SER A 320 33.78 -11.25 9.17
CA SER A 320 34.44 -12.53 9.47
C SER A 320 35.20 -13.06 8.24
N GLU A 321 34.60 -12.97 7.05
CA GLU A 321 35.28 -13.31 5.79
C GLU A 321 36.44 -12.36 5.46
N ALA A 322 36.27 -11.06 5.68
CA ALA A 322 37.34 -10.08 5.51
C ALA A 322 38.50 -10.29 6.52
N GLY A 323 38.18 -10.63 7.77
CA GLY A 323 39.16 -11.00 8.80
C GLY A 323 39.90 -12.29 8.47
N ASN A 324 39.22 -13.31 7.95
CA ASN A 324 39.84 -14.57 7.52
C ASN A 324 40.70 -14.40 6.25
N ARG A 325 40.35 -13.47 5.35
CA ARG A 325 41.19 -13.10 4.20
C ARG A 325 42.47 -12.37 4.63
N LEU A 326 42.39 -11.51 5.64
CA LEU A 326 43.57 -10.85 6.23
C LEU A 326 44.46 -11.84 7.02
N SER A 327 43.87 -12.81 7.73
CA SER A 327 44.65 -13.86 8.42
C SER A 327 45.30 -14.86 7.46
N ASN A 328 44.69 -15.11 6.29
CA ASN A 328 45.29 -15.96 5.24
C ASN A 328 46.35 -15.22 4.41
N ALA A 329 46.25 -13.90 4.24
CA ALA A 329 47.30 -13.09 3.64
C ALA A 329 48.58 -13.04 4.51
N GLY A 330 48.44 -13.15 5.84
CA GLY A 330 49.57 -13.26 6.78
C GLY A 330 50.30 -14.60 6.81
N ARG A 331 49.93 -15.58 5.97
CA ARG A 331 50.59 -16.90 5.88
C ARG A 331 51.41 -17.14 4.62
N ILE A 332 51.62 -16.12 3.78
CA ILE A 332 52.45 -16.23 2.57
C ILE A 332 53.55 -15.16 2.58
N CYS A 333 54.63 -15.43 3.30
CA CYS A 333 55.96 -14.86 3.05
C CYS A 333 57.02 -15.85 3.56
N PRO A 334 57.72 -16.60 2.68
CA PRO A 334 59.02 -17.16 3.01
C PRO A 334 60.16 -16.27 2.49
N ASP A 335 61.31 -16.44 3.14
CA ASP A 335 62.67 -16.03 2.75
C ASP A 335 63.12 -14.57 2.98
N PHE A 336 63.81 -14.37 4.11
CA PHE A 336 65.16 -13.82 4.10
C PHE A 336 65.98 -14.45 5.24
N ALA A 337 67.03 -15.19 4.87
CA ALA A 337 68.04 -15.75 5.76
C ALA A 337 69.18 -14.74 5.97
N GLY A 338 69.88 -14.80 7.11
CA GLY A 338 71.30 -14.44 7.18
C GLY A 338 71.77 -13.59 8.37
N GLU A 339 72.38 -14.27 9.33
CA GLU A 339 73.62 -13.92 10.05
C GLU A 339 73.67 -12.87 11.20
N SER A 340 74.09 -13.42 12.34
CA SER A 340 75.11 -12.93 13.29
C SER A 340 74.70 -12.08 14.50
N GLY A 341 75.23 -12.48 15.67
CA GLY A 341 75.61 -11.57 16.75
C GLY A 341 74.83 -11.72 18.06
N ALA A 342 75.45 -12.38 19.04
CA ALA A 342 75.12 -12.31 20.46
C ALA A 342 75.30 -10.88 21.01
N ASP A 343 74.55 -10.46 22.04
CA ASP A 343 75.05 -10.23 23.41
C ASP A 343 73.98 -9.62 24.35
N GLU A 344 74.28 -9.69 25.63
CA GLU A 344 73.53 -9.43 26.87
C GLU A 344 72.92 -8.03 27.12
N SER A 345 71.98 -8.03 28.08
CA SER A 345 71.85 -7.08 29.23
C SER A 345 70.75 -6.00 29.27
N GLN A 346 69.93 -6.15 30.33
CA GLN A 346 69.38 -5.20 31.30
C GLN A 346 68.87 -3.77 30.94
N ASN A 347 67.69 -3.51 31.54
CA ASN A 347 67.20 -2.26 32.15
C ASN A 347 66.79 -1.05 31.28
N GLY A 348 65.50 -0.68 31.44
CA GLY A 348 65.15 0.65 31.95
C GLY A 348 64.73 1.74 30.94
N VAL A 349 63.43 2.06 30.99
CA VAL A 349 62.82 3.41 30.83
C VAL A 349 62.95 4.14 29.49
N GLY A 350 61.79 4.33 28.84
CA GLY A 350 61.41 5.62 28.27
C GLY A 350 61.44 5.76 26.74
N GLY A 351 60.27 5.77 26.12
CA GLY A 351 60.08 6.21 24.74
C GLY A 351 58.62 6.14 24.30
N ARG A 352 57.94 7.29 24.28
CA ARG A 352 56.55 7.47 23.85
C ARG A 352 56.39 7.36 22.32
N ALA A 353 55.12 7.28 21.91
CA ALA A 353 54.52 7.31 20.56
C ALA A 353 54.30 5.90 19.98
N CYS A 354 53.09 5.43 19.70
CA CYS A 354 51.89 6.13 19.22
C CYS A 354 50.62 5.65 19.94
N SER A 355 49.83 6.61 20.43
CA SER A 355 48.46 6.41 20.90
C SER A 355 47.56 7.44 20.24
N GLU A 356 46.83 7.05 19.20
CA GLU A 356 45.57 7.66 18.73
C GLU A 356 44.88 6.54 17.91
N GLY A 357 43.63 6.13 18.07
CA GLY A 357 42.51 6.50 18.93
C GLY A 357 41.30 5.72 18.40
N LEU A 358 40.57 5.02 19.27
CA LEU A 358 39.24 4.47 18.98
C LEU A 358 38.42 4.50 20.28
N PRO A 359 37.32 5.26 20.37
CA PRO A 359 36.48 5.25 21.57
C PRO A 359 35.56 4.02 21.55
N ALA A 360 35.97 2.97 22.25
CA ALA A 360 35.11 1.86 22.62
C ALA A 360 34.15 2.27 23.76
N SER A 361 33.11 3.08 23.49
CA SER A 361 32.06 3.36 24.48
C SER A 361 30.78 3.99 23.90
N LEU A 362 30.06 3.28 23.03
CA LEU A 362 28.61 3.53 22.83
C LEU A 362 27.90 2.30 22.22
N GLU A 363 28.59 1.58 21.33
CA GLU A 363 28.05 0.35 20.70
C GLU A 363 27.83 -0.79 21.69
N SER A 364 28.70 -0.98 22.68
CA SER A 364 28.59 -2.10 23.63
C SER A 364 27.38 -2.00 24.56
N THR A 365 26.86 -0.79 24.81
CA THR A 365 25.74 -0.57 25.74
C THR A 365 24.39 -0.72 25.05
N VAL A 366 24.26 -0.22 23.81
CA VAL A 366 23.04 -0.41 22.99
C VAL A 366 22.91 -1.88 22.57
N GLN A 367 24.02 -2.51 22.19
CA GLN A 367 24.02 -3.90 21.75
C GLN A 367 23.75 -4.89 22.90
N ARG A 368 24.27 -4.64 24.11
CA ARG A 368 23.89 -5.42 25.31
C ARG A 368 22.44 -5.21 25.73
N ARG A 369 21.88 -4.01 25.57
CA ARG A 369 20.47 -3.73 25.90
C ARG A 369 19.50 -4.38 24.90
N ILE A 370 19.83 -4.40 23.61
CA ILE A 370 19.03 -5.06 22.57
C ILE A 370 19.08 -6.58 22.72
N THR A 371 20.25 -7.17 22.96
CA THR A 371 20.37 -8.62 23.19
C THR A 371 19.71 -9.04 24.52
N GLY A 372 19.84 -8.23 25.58
CA GLY A 372 19.19 -8.47 26.87
C GLY A 372 17.66 -8.40 26.80
N ALA A 373 17.10 -7.42 26.08
CA ALA A 373 15.66 -7.31 25.87
C ALA A 373 15.10 -8.49 25.04
N PHE A 374 15.86 -8.96 24.05
CA PHE A 374 15.48 -10.11 23.23
C PHE A 374 15.47 -11.42 24.03
N CYS A 375 16.48 -11.67 24.87
CA CYS A 375 16.50 -12.84 25.75
C CYS A 375 15.38 -12.81 26.80
N PHE A 376 15.06 -11.65 27.36
CA PHE A 376 13.97 -11.49 28.34
C PHE A 376 12.58 -11.71 27.70
N TYR A 377 12.38 -11.26 26.45
CA TYR A 377 11.14 -11.45 25.71
C TYR A 377 10.92 -12.92 25.29
N VAL A 378 11.98 -13.63 24.92
CA VAL A 378 11.92 -15.07 24.57
C VAL A 378 11.65 -15.94 25.81
N GLU A 379 12.21 -15.61 26.97
CA GLU A 379 11.92 -16.27 28.25
C GLU A 379 10.47 -16.05 28.72
N LEU A 380 9.96 -14.81 28.62
CA LEU A 380 8.55 -14.49 28.89
C LEU A 380 7.59 -15.24 27.97
N HIS A 381 7.93 -15.38 26.68
CA HIS A 381 7.13 -16.15 25.72
C HIS A 381 7.15 -17.66 26.00
N ARG A 382 8.27 -18.21 26.48
CA ARG A 382 8.36 -19.62 26.92
C ARG A 382 7.53 -19.88 28.18
N CYS A 383 7.56 -18.96 29.15
CA CYS A 383 6.70 -19.04 30.35
C CYS A 383 5.21 -18.95 29.98
N ALA A 384 4.82 -18.06 29.07
CA ALA A 384 3.44 -17.93 28.63
C ALA A 384 2.92 -19.17 27.87
N GLN A 385 3.78 -19.82 27.06
CA GLN A 385 3.43 -21.06 26.36
C GLN A 385 3.29 -22.26 27.32
N HIS A 386 4.12 -22.34 28.37
CA HIS A 386 3.98 -23.38 29.42
C HIS A 386 2.71 -23.19 30.27
N CYS A 387 2.37 -21.95 30.64
CA CYS A 387 1.10 -21.67 31.31
C CYS A 387 -0.12 -22.02 30.43
N HIS A 388 -0.02 -21.81 29.11
CA HIS A 388 -1.13 -22.12 28.21
C HIS A 388 -1.33 -23.62 27.99
N GLN A 389 -0.25 -24.42 27.91
CA GLN A 389 -0.34 -25.88 27.82
C GLN A 389 -0.89 -26.53 29.11
N GLY A 390 -0.54 -26.02 30.30
CA GLY A 390 -1.11 -26.49 31.56
C GLY A 390 -2.62 -26.22 31.72
N SER A 391 -3.13 -25.16 31.10
CA SER A 391 -4.57 -24.84 31.10
C SER A 391 -5.41 -25.65 30.09
N VAL A 392 -4.80 -26.27 29.08
CA VAL A 392 -5.51 -27.06 28.05
C VAL A 392 -5.71 -28.51 28.49
N GLU A 393 -4.86 -29.05 29.38
CA GLU A 393 -5.04 -30.40 29.93
C GLU A 393 -6.05 -30.46 31.09
N ALA A 394 -6.25 -29.37 31.84
CA ALA A 394 -7.27 -29.29 32.90
C ALA A 394 -8.72 -29.08 32.38
N GLY A 395 -8.89 -28.67 31.11
CA GLY A 395 -10.19 -28.35 30.51
C GLY A 395 -10.92 -29.53 29.83
N ARG A 396 -10.35 -30.75 29.84
CA ARG A 396 -10.91 -31.91 29.12
C ARG A 396 -11.64 -32.94 29.99
N SER A 397 -11.85 -32.68 31.28
CA SER A 397 -12.50 -33.65 32.17
C SER A 397 -13.61 -33.08 33.05
N CYS A 398 -14.54 -32.28 32.52
CA CYS A 398 -15.78 -31.94 33.25
C CYS A 398 -16.86 -31.40 32.30
N HIS A 399 -17.69 -32.26 31.72
CA HIS A 399 -19.09 -31.92 31.37
C HIS A 399 -19.92 -33.18 31.11
N HIS A 400 -20.39 -33.81 32.20
CA HIS A 400 -21.61 -34.60 32.19
C HIS A 400 -22.38 -34.41 33.51
N HIS A 401 -23.69 -34.20 33.35
CA HIS A 401 -24.77 -34.04 34.35
C HIS A 401 -25.09 -32.64 34.87
N GLY A 402 -26.17 -32.07 34.31
CA GLY A 402 -27.48 -32.01 35.01
C GLY A 402 -27.74 -30.83 35.95
N PRO A 403 -28.95 -30.22 35.93
CA PRO A 403 -29.19 -28.84 36.38
C PRO A 403 -29.70 -28.70 37.81
N GLY A 404 -29.47 -27.55 38.45
CA GLY A 404 -30.20 -27.16 39.67
C GLY A 404 -29.67 -25.93 40.41
N ALA A 405 -30.60 -25.04 40.78
CA ALA A 405 -30.57 -24.09 41.91
C ALA A 405 -29.98 -22.67 41.75
N GLN A 406 -30.92 -21.72 41.64
CA GLN A 406 -31.15 -20.52 42.49
C GLN A 406 -30.00 -19.64 43.03
N GLN A 407 -30.16 -18.33 42.76
CA GLN A 407 -29.99 -17.15 43.64
C GLN A 407 -28.67 -16.97 44.42
N ARG A 408 -27.91 -15.92 44.08
CA ARG A 408 -28.00 -14.56 44.67
C ARG A 408 -27.15 -13.58 43.88
#